data_AF-A0A8J2VT59-F1
#
_entry.id   AF-A0A8J2VT59-F1
#
_cell.length_a   1.000
_cell.length_b   1.000
_cell.length_c   1.000
_cell.angle_alpha   90.00
_cell.angle_beta   90.00
_cell.angle_gamma   90.00
#
_symmetry.space_group_name_H-M   'P 1'
#
loop_
_entity.id
_entity.type
_entity.pdbx_description
1 polymer ?
#
loop_
_entity_poly.entity_id
_entity_poly.type
_entity_poly.pdbx_seq_one_letter_code
_entity_poly.pdbx_strand_id
1 'polypeptide(L)'
;MQNDWLDIGDFCIPLALKWRTLIYDWSPALLKFYLNAFQMTLPDQSNLVRWGKSTEKTCYICGKAVGTAKHLLVGCKVLLDSGQYSRRHDRVLEVIREVVSLSVARAQKGITTNERSVGFVREGTRAKKSNVKPYSILKAALDWTIMMDTYEKQYKIPEDICASASRPDIFLFSRILKRVVMIELTVPWETNIPKDNTIKVNKYYELTNELTRNRFVVDLYVVEVGARGITAKSLYNLLKDLGLSRTHINAFL
;
A
#
# COMPACT_ATOMS: atom_id res chain seq x y z
N MET A 1 20.70 11.88 -12.08
CA MET A 1 20.99 11.70 -10.65
C MET A 1 21.02 10.21 -10.39
N GLN A 2 22.20 9.67 -10.12
CA GLN A 2 22.46 8.23 -9.94
C GLN A 2 22.56 7.86 -8.44
N ASN A 3 22.31 8.83 -7.56
CA ASN A 3 22.56 8.74 -6.11
C ASN A 3 21.30 8.44 -5.28
N ASP A 4 20.09 8.57 -5.84
CA ASP A 4 18.83 8.35 -5.11
C ASP A 4 18.73 6.95 -4.48
N TRP A 5 19.52 5.98 -4.97
CA TRP A 5 19.51 4.59 -4.47
C TRP A 5 20.04 4.41 -3.06
N LEU A 6 21.00 5.24 -2.64
CA LEU A 6 21.53 5.16 -1.28
C LEU A 6 20.43 5.48 -0.27
N ASP A 7 19.57 6.44 -0.60
CA ASP A 7 18.52 6.91 0.30
C ASP A 7 17.26 6.04 0.25
N ILE A 8 16.90 5.49 -0.91
CA ILE A 8 15.67 4.70 -1.08
C ILE A 8 15.68 3.41 -0.25
N GLY A 9 16.84 2.79 -0.02
CA GLY A 9 16.95 1.54 0.76
C GLY A 9 16.48 1.65 2.22
N ASP A 10 16.45 2.87 2.77
CA ASP A 10 16.09 3.10 4.17
C ASP A 10 14.58 2.98 4.41
N PHE A 11 13.75 3.27 3.40
CA PHE A 11 12.30 3.27 3.54
C PHE A 11 11.58 2.40 2.50
N CYS A 12 12.25 1.97 1.43
CA CYS A 12 11.71 1.02 0.46
C CYS A 12 12.23 -0.40 0.68
N ILE A 13 11.47 -1.35 0.16
CA ILE A 13 11.84 -2.75 0.15
C ILE A 13 12.62 -3.00 -1.15
N PRO A 14 13.85 -3.54 -1.06
CA PRO A 14 14.59 -3.93 -2.25
C PRO A 14 13.76 -4.92 -3.06
N LEU A 15 13.73 -4.70 -4.37
CA LEU A 15 12.97 -5.53 -5.27
C LEU A 15 13.51 -6.97 -5.24
N ALA A 16 12.69 -7.90 -4.77
CA ALA A 16 12.99 -9.32 -4.84
C ALA A 16 12.64 -9.83 -6.24
N LEU A 17 13.48 -9.54 -7.24
CA LEU A 17 13.34 -10.07 -8.59
C LEU A 17 13.54 -11.58 -8.58
N LYS A 18 12.44 -12.32 -8.49
CA LYS A 18 12.44 -13.77 -8.68
C LYS A 18 12.42 -14.06 -10.17
N TRP A 19 13.27 -14.98 -10.61
CA TRP A 19 13.29 -15.46 -12.00
C TRP A 19 11.91 -15.86 -12.50
N ARG A 20 11.12 -16.53 -11.64
CA ARG A 20 9.74 -16.91 -11.96
C ARG A 20 8.89 -15.69 -12.36
N THR A 21 8.98 -14.61 -11.60
CA THR A 21 8.21 -13.39 -11.84
C THR A 21 8.63 -12.70 -13.13
N LEU A 22 9.95 -12.60 -13.35
CA LEU A 22 10.51 -12.01 -14.57
C LEU A 22 10.13 -12.79 -15.84
N ILE A 23 10.07 -14.12 -15.76
CA ILE A 23 9.88 -14.99 -16.92
C ILE A 23 8.40 -15.27 -17.19
N TYR A 24 7.60 -15.49 -16.14
CA TYR A 24 6.23 -16.02 -16.29
C TYR A 24 5.14 -15.04 -15.87
N ASP A 25 5.40 -14.19 -14.87
CA ASP A 25 4.34 -13.34 -14.31
C ASP A 25 4.29 -11.96 -15.00
N TRP A 26 5.43 -11.45 -15.50
CA TRP A 26 5.50 -10.14 -16.15
C TRP A 26 5.49 -10.23 -17.67
N SER A 27 4.69 -9.37 -18.31
CA SER A 27 4.78 -9.20 -19.76
C SER A 27 6.10 -8.53 -20.15
N PRO A 28 6.60 -8.75 -21.38
CA PRO A 28 7.81 -8.06 -21.86
C PRO A 28 7.70 -6.53 -21.78
N ALA A 29 6.50 -5.98 -21.97
CA ALA A 29 6.24 -4.55 -21.85
C ALA A 29 6.36 -4.06 -20.40
N LEU A 30 5.80 -4.80 -19.43
CA LEU A 30 5.91 -4.46 -18.01
C LEU A 30 7.36 -4.54 -17.54
N LEU A 31 8.07 -5.61 -17.89
CA LEU A 31 9.49 -5.76 -17.56
C LEU A 31 10.32 -4.62 -18.15
N LYS A 32 10.14 -4.31 -19.44
CA LYS A 32 10.82 -3.20 -20.11
C LYS A 32 10.52 -1.88 -19.42
N PHE A 33 9.25 -1.60 -19.11
CA PHE A 33 8.87 -0.38 -18.39
C PHE A 33 9.58 -0.31 -17.04
N TYR A 34 9.50 -1.38 -16.26
CA TYR A 34 10.03 -1.42 -14.90
C TYR A 34 11.54 -1.21 -14.88
N LEU A 35 12.31 -1.94 -15.71
CA LEU A 35 13.77 -1.80 -15.78
C LEU A 35 14.19 -0.38 -16.16
N ASN A 36 13.50 0.21 -17.15
CA ASN A 36 13.80 1.57 -17.58
C ASN A 36 13.36 2.62 -16.56
N ALA A 37 12.23 2.42 -15.89
CA ALA A 37 11.77 3.28 -14.80
C ALA A 37 12.77 3.28 -13.66
N PHE A 38 13.21 2.08 -13.26
CA PHE A 38 14.23 1.89 -12.25
C PHE A 38 15.50 2.64 -12.65
N GLN A 39 16.09 2.37 -13.82
CA GLN A 39 17.36 2.97 -14.26
C GLN A 39 17.27 4.44 -14.70
N MET A 40 16.09 5.09 -14.61
CA MET A 40 15.87 6.45 -15.12
C MET A 40 16.14 6.60 -16.63
N THR A 41 15.92 5.52 -17.38
CA THR A 41 16.09 5.40 -18.83
C THR A 41 14.74 5.20 -19.54
N LEU A 42 13.63 5.62 -18.94
CA LEU A 42 12.35 5.67 -19.65
C LEU A 42 12.47 6.56 -20.89
N PRO A 43 11.77 6.24 -21.99
CA PRO A 43 11.74 7.07 -23.20
C PRO A 43 10.86 8.32 -23.00
N ASP A 44 11.11 9.06 -21.91
CA ASP A 44 10.54 10.38 -21.68
C ASP A 44 11.20 11.44 -22.56
N GLN A 45 10.59 12.61 -22.74
CA GLN A 45 11.09 13.63 -23.66
C GLN A 45 12.52 14.08 -23.33
N SER A 46 12.88 14.13 -22.04
CA SER A 46 14.23 14.51 -21.64
C SER A 46 15.28 13.49 -22.10
N ASN A 47 14.97 12.20 -21.98
CA ASN A 47 15.84 11.13 -22.43
C ASN A 47 15.85 10.99 -23.96
N LEU A 48 14.71 11.18 -24.64
CA LEU A 48 14.65 11.16 -26.11
C LEU A 48 15.54 12.23 -26.73
N VAL A 49 15.58 13.44 -26.16
CA VAL A 49 16.52 14.48 -26.57
C VAL A 49 17.97 14.07 -26.26
N ARG A 50 18.23 13.52 -25.07
CA ARG A 50 19.58 13.02 -24.70
C ARG A 50 20.10 11.96 -25.68
N TRP A 51 19.22 11.12 -26.22
CA TRP A 51 19.57 10.07 -27.17
C TRP A 51 19.60 10.52 -28.64
N GLY A 52 19.40 11.82 -28.91
CA GLY A 52 19.33 12.35 -30.27
C GLY A 52 18.13 11.85 -31.08
N LYS A 53 17.05 11.41 -30.41
CA LYS A 53 15.81 10.91 -31.02
C LYS A 53 14.70 11.96 -31.10
N SER A 54 14.87 13.08 -30.40
CA SER A 54 13.97 14.24 -30.41
C SER A 54 14.79 15.53 -30.28
N THR A 55 14.22 16.66 -30.69
CA THR A 55 14.76 18.01 -30.44
C THR A 55 14.04 18.71 -29.29
N GLU A 56 12.80 18.31 -29.00
CA GLU A 56 11.93 18.96 -28.01
C GLU A 56 11.93 18.18 -26.68
N LYS A 57 12.22 18.90 -25.58
CA LYS A 57 12.31 18.33 -24.22
C LYS A 57 11.11 18.66 -23.34
N THR A 58 10.22 19.54 -23.78
CA THR A 58 9.01 19.90 -23.05
C THR A 58 8.06 18.73 -22.95
N CYS A 59 7.29 18.71 -21.87
CA CYS A 59 6.28 17.69 -21.64
C CYS A 59 5.20 17.77 -22.73
N TYR A 60 5.04 16.69 -23.49
CA TYR A 60 4.00 16.55 -24.53
C TYR A 60 2.56 16.64 -24.02
N ILE A 61 2.34 16.52 -22.71
CA ILE A 61 1.00 16.62 -22.10
C ILE A 61 0.70 18.07 -21.69
N CYS A 62 1.59 18.71 -20.92
CA CYS A 62 1.31 20.05 -20.38
C CYS A 62 1.95 21.20 -21.17
N GLY A 63 2.95 20.92 -22.01
CA GLY A 63 3.71 21.91 -22.78
C GLY A 63 4.58 22.88 -21.95
N LYS A 64 4.65 22.73 -20.62
CA LYS A 64 5.24 23.74 -19.71
C LYS A 64 6.58 23.35 -19.12
N ALA A 65 6.69 22.16 -18.54
CA ALA A 65 7.90 21.69 -17.87
C ALA A 65 8.70 20.73 -18.76
N VAL A 66 9.94 20.43 -18.36
CA VAL A 66 10.72 19.36 -19.00
C VAL A 66 10.01 18.01 -18.77
N GLY A 67 9.75 17.27 -19.85
CA GLY A 67 9.08 15.98 -19.85
C GLY A 67 9.99 14.87 -19.34
N THR A 68 10.33 14.91 -18.05
CA THR A 68 11.04 13.84 -17.34
C THR A 68 10.06 12.77 -16.84
N ALA A 69 10.53 11.54 -16.59
CA ALA A 69 9.74 10.52 -15.91
C ALA A 69 9.14 11.01 -14.59
N LYS A 70 9.90 11.75 -13.76
CA LYS A 70 9.40 12.32 -12.50
C LYS A 70 8.24 13.30 -12.73
N HIS A 71 8.38 14.18 -13.72
CA HIS A 71 7.31 15.10 -14.09
C HIS A 71 6.06 14.35 -14.57
N LEU A 72 6.21 13.40 -15.49
CA LEU A 72 5.08 12.66 -16.05
C LEU A 72 4.37 11.80 -14.99
N LEU A 73 5.13 11.13 -14.13
CA LEU A 73 4.56 10.20 -13.16
C LEU A 73 3.95 10.87 -11.94
N VAL A 74 4.47 12.01 -11.46
CA VAL A 74 3.95 12.62 -10.22
C VAL A 74 3.86 14.15 -10.23
N GLY A 75 4.42 14.83 -11.23
CA GLY A 75 4.62 16.29 -11.21
C GLY A 75 3.82 17.08 -12.25
N CYS A 76 3.08 16.43 -13.13
CA CYS A 76 2.38 17.10 -14.23
C CYS A 76 1.00 17.56 -13.78
N LYS A 77 0.79 18.88 -13.71
CA LYS A 77 -0.48 19.46 -13.28
C LYS A 77 -1.65 19.08 -14.19
N VAL A 78 -1.44 18.99 -15.50
CA VAL A 78 -2.50 18.55 -16.44
C VAL A 78 -2.91 17.09 -16.17
N LEU A 79 -1.96 16.20 -15.83
CA LEU A 79 -2.28 14.81 -15.47
C LEU A 79 -2.95 14.71 -14.09
N LEU A 80 -2.57 15.58 -13.15
CA LEU A 80 -3.24 15.70 -11.86
C LEU A 80 -4.70 16.16 -12.03
N ASP A 81 -4.92 17.27 -12.72
CA ASP A 81 -6.23 17.91 -12.88
C ASP A 81 -7.18 17.04 -13.73
N SER A 82 -6.66 16.21 -14.64
CA SER A 82 -7.44 15.22 -15.40
C SER A 82 -7.74 13.93 -14.62
N GLY A 83 -7.30 13.82 -13.37
CA GLY A 83 -7.58 12.67 -12.49
C GLY A 83 -6.75 11.42 -12.80
N GLN A 84 -5.73 11.50 -13.65
CA GLN A 84 -4.92 10.33 -14.03
C GLN A 84 -4.13 9.78 -12.85
N TYR A 85 -3.67 10.65 -11.95
CA TYR A 85 -3.00 10.23 -10.71
C TYR A 85 -3.99 9.60 -9.72
N SER A 86 -5.20 10.12 -9.59
CA SER A 86 -6.26 9.53 -8.77
C SER A 86 -6.63 8.14 -9.27
N ARG A 87 -6.78 7.95 -10.59
CA ARG A 87 -7.06 6.62 -11.17
C ARG A 87 -5.98 5.60 -10.86
N ARG A 88 -4.70 5.99 -10.98
CA ARG A 88 -3.58 5.10 -10.61
C ARG A 88 -3.59 4.79 -9.11
N HIS A 89 -3.83 5.80 -8.28
CA HIS A 89 -3.97 5.63 -6.84
C HIS A 89 -5.06 4.61 -6.52
N ASP A 90 -6.26 4.78 -7.09
CA ASP A 90 -7.41 3.91 -6.83
C ASP A 90 -7.15 2.47 -7.30
N ARG A 91 -6.41 2.26 -8.40
CA ARG A 91 -5.97 0.91 -8.80
C ARG A 91 -5.07 0.24 -7.77
N VAL A 92 -4.16 0.98 -7.14
CA VAL A 92 -3.32 0.44 -6.07
C VAL A 92 -4.17 0.20 -4.81
N LEU A 93 -5.10 1.10 -4.52
CA LEU A 93 -6.01 0.99 -3.39
C LEU A 93 -6.93 -0.23 -3.49
N GLU A 94 -7.45 -0.54 -4.68
CA GLU A 94 -8.23 -1.74 -4.98
C GLU A 94 -7.46 -3.01 -4.59
N VAL A 95 -6.19 -3.11 -4.97
CA VAL A 95 -5.32 -4.26 -4.65
C VAL A 95 -5.09 -4.38 -3.14
N ILE A 96 -4.86 -3.25 -2.43
CA ILE A 96 -4.72 -3.25 -0.97
C ILE A 96 -6.05 -3.68 -0.32
N ARG A 97 -7.18 -3.19 -0.83
CA ARG A 97 -8.52 -3.49 -0.32
C ARG A 97 -8.85 -4.98 -0.42
N GLU A 98 -8.43 -5.66 -1.49
CA GLU A 98 -8.59 -7.11 -1.63
C GLU A 98 -7.86 -7.87 -0.53
N VAL A 99 -6.61 -7.53 -0.25
CA VAL A 99 -5.84 -8.18 0.83
C VAL A 99 -6.39 -7.88 2.21
N VAL A 100 -6.86 -6.65 2.42
CA VAL A 100 -7.57 -6.29 3.66
C VAL A 100 -8.82 -7.16 3.82
N SER A 101 -9.62 -7.36 2.75
CA SER A 101 -10.79 -8.24 2.76
C SER A 101 -10.43 -9.68 3.10
N LEU A 102 -9.37 -10.20 2.47
CA LEU A 102 -8.87 -11.54 2.73
C LEU A 102 -8.46 -11.72 4.20
N SER A 103 -7.81 -10.71 4.77
CA SER A 103 -7.34 -10.73 6.16
C SER A 103 -8.51 -10.68 7.14
N VAL A 104 -9.53 -9.86 6.87
CA VAL A 104 -10.79 -9.84 7.66
C VAL A 104 -11.51 -11.18 7.59
N ALA A 105 -11.66 -11.76 6.39
CA ALA A 105 -12.30 -13.06 6.21
C ALA A 105 -11.55 -14.19 6.96
N ARG A 106 -10.21 -14.14 6.99
CA ARG A 106 -9.38 -15.07 7.78
C ARG A 106 -9.61 -14.90 9.28
N ALA A 107 -9.69 -13.66 9.76
CA ALA A 107 -9.98 -13.38 11.17
C ALA A 107 -11.36 -13.89 11.59
N GLN A 108 -12.37 -13.71 10.73
CA GLN A 108 -13.73 -14.22 10.94
C GLN A 108 -13.80 -15.76 10.96
N LYS A 109 -13.10 -16.45 10.06
CA LYS A 109 -12.98 -17.93 10.08
C LYS A 109 -12.27 -18.47 11.33
N GLY A 110 -11.41 -17.66 11.96
CA GLY A 110 -10.79 -18.00 13.24
C GLY A 110 -11.81 -18.21 14.37
N ILE A 111 -13.00 -17.60 14.27
CA ILE A 111 -14.09 -17.77 15.24
C ILE A 111 -14.70 -19.17 15.14
N THR A 112 -14.93 -19.65 13.92
CA THR A 112 -15.62 -20.92 13.67
C THR A 112 -14.74 -22.15 13.91
N THR A 113 -13.42 -21.99 13.90
CA THR A 113 -12.43 -23.08 14.00
C THR A 113 -11.81 -23.22 15.39
N ASN A 114 -12.35 -22.55 16.40
CA ASN A 114 -11.86 -22.56 17.78
C ASN A 114 -12.23 -23.84 18.56
N GLU A 115 -12.44 -24.97 17.88
CA GLU A 115 -12.33 -26.28 18.51
C GLU A 115 -10.85 -26.52 18.80
N ARG A 116 -10.46 -26.40 20.06
CA ARG A 116 -9.12 -26.77 20.53
C ARG A 116 -8.93 -28.27 20.34
N SER A 117 -8.46 -28.70 19.17
CA SER A 117 -8.00 -30.07 18.98
C SER A 117 -6.67 -30.25 19.72
N VAL A 118 -6.72 -30.91 20.87
CA VAL A 118 -5.51 -31.37 21.55
C VAL A 118 -4.97 -32.55 20.75
N GLY A 119 -3.91 -32.32 19.99
CA GLY A 119 -3.22 -33.37 19.27
C GLY A 119 -2.42 -34.24 20.24
N PHE A 120 -2.91 -35.44 20.55
CA PHE A 120 -2.14 -36.44 21.30
C PHE A 120 -0.95 -36.91 20.44
N VAL A 121 0.25 -36.85 21.00
CA VAL A 121 1.48 -37.36 20.37
C VAL A 121 1.85 -38.67 21.06
N ARG A 122 2.19 -39.71 20.29
CA ARG A 122 2.63 -40.98 20.84
C ARG A 122 3.90 -40.81 21.67
N GLU A 123 4.01 -41.58 22.75
CA GLU A 123 5.20 -41.66 23.58
C GLU A 123 6.46 -41.95 22.74
N GLY A 124 7.56 -41.26 23.02
CA GLY A 124 8.80 -41.35 22.23
C GLY A 124 8.86 -40.49 20.95
N THR A 125 7.75 -39.89 20.52
CA THR A 125 7.73 -38.98 19.35
C THR A 125 7.80 -37.53 19.78
N ARG A 126 8.73 -36.75 19.20
CA ARG A 126 8.75 -35.28 19.39
C ARG A 126 7.55 -34.66 18.70
N ALA A 127 6.78 -33.86 19.45
CA ALA A 127 5.74 -33.02 18.86
C ALA A 127 6.34 -32.11 17.78
N LYS A 128 5.77 -32.11 16.57
CA LYS A 128 6.08 -31.07 15.58
C LYS A 128 5.66 -29.74 16.21
N LYS A 129 6.60 -28.80 16.42
CA LYS A 129 6.26 -27.44 16.85
C LYS A 129 5.22 -26.91 15.88
N SER A 130 4.00 -26.67 16.35
CA SER A 130 3.00 -26.00 15.54
C SER A 130 3.55 -24.61 15.22
N ASN A 131 3.46 -24.20 13.96
CA ASN A 131 3.80 -22.83 13.61
C ASN A 131 2.86 -21.92 14.42
N VAL A 132 3.43 -21.10 15.31
CA VAL A 132 2.66 -20.11 16.06
C VAL A 132 1.96 -19.22 15.03
N LYS A 133 0.63 -19.07 15.15
CA LYS A 133 -0.12 -18.20 14.25
C LYS A 133 0.49 -16.79 14.32
N PRO A 134 0.73 -16.13 13.17
CA PRO A 134 1.24 -14.77 13.18
C PRO A 134 0.26 -13.86 13.93
N TYR A 135 0.81 -12.92 14.69
CA TYR A 135 0.02 -11.84 15.29
C TYR A 135 -0.76 -11.11 14.19
N SER A 136 -2.02 -10.75 14.49
CA SER A 136 -2.84 -9.90 13.62
C SER A 136 -3.56 -8.85 14.45
N ILE A 137 -3.61 -7.61 13.95
CA ILE A 137 -4.44 -6.53 14.50
C ILE A 137 -5.93 -6.80 14.29
N LEU A 138 -6.27 -7.55 13.25
CA LEU A 138 -7.64 -8.00 12.97
C LEU A 138 -7.96 -9.18 13.87
N LYS A 139 -8.53 -8.88 15.03
CA LYS A 139 -9.02 -9.89 15.97
C LYS A 139 -10.29 -10.55 15.44
N ALA A 140 -10.55 -11.74 15.94
CA ALA A 140 -11.76 -12.51 15.70
C ALA A 140 -13.00 -11.70 16.11
N ALA A 141 -13.70 -11.12 15.14
CA ALA A 141 -15.03 -10.54 15.29
C ALA A 141 -15.83 -10.67 13.98
N LEU A 142 -17.16 -10.77 14.09
CA LEU A 142 -18.05 -10.97 12.94
C LEU A 142 -18.48 -9.64 12.29
N ASP A 143 -18.35 -8.51 13.00
CA ASP A 143 -18.92 -7.20 12.63
C ASP A 143 -17.95 -6.24 11.93
N TRP A 144 -16.78 -6.74 11.49
CA TRP A 144 -15.83 -5.93 10.74
C TRP A 144 -16.49 -5.34 9.49
N THR A 145 -16.56 -4.01 9.45
CA THR A 145 -17.04 -3.24 8.30
C THR A 145 -15.85 -2.53 7.66
N ILE A 146 -15.80 -2.51 6.32
CA ILE A 146 -14.71 -1.88 5.58
C ILE A 146 -15.28 -0.86 4.60
N MET A 147 -14.82 0.38 4.73
CA MET A 147 -15.12 1.50 3.84
C MET A 147 -13.87 1.86 3.03
N MET A 148 -14.08 2.34 1.81
CA MET A 148 -13.00 2.72 0.88
C MET A 148 -13.38 4.04 0.22
N ASP A 149 -12.46 5.01 0.24
CA ASP A 149 -12.58 6.28 -0.48
C ASP A 149 -11.93 6.11 -1.86
N THR A 150 -12.69 6.32 -2.92
CA THR A 150 -12.15 6.42 -4.28
C THR A 150 -12.58 7.73 -4.91
N TYR A 151 -11.97 8.06 -6.05
CA TYR A 151 -12.36 9.23 -6.83
C TYR A 151 -13.85 9.23 -7.20
N GLU A 152 -14.42 8.05 -7.47
CA GLU A 152 -15.82 7.90 -7.88
C GLU A 152 -16.79 7.73 -6.70
N LYS A 153 -16.32 7.18 -5.58
CA LYS A 153 -17.16 6.83 -4.43
C LYS A 153 -16.51 7.23 -3.12
N GLN A 154 -17.10 8.26 -2.50
CA GLN A 154 -16.69 8.74 -1.20
C GLN A 154 -17.62 8.20 -0.12
N TYR A 155 -17.07 7.86 1.04
CA TYR A 155 -17.86 7.43 2.19
C TYR A 155 -17.95 8.52 3.25
N LYS A 156 -18.82 8.30 4.24
CA LYS A 156 -18.87 9.08 5.48
C LYS A 156 -18.67 8.13 6.65
N ILE A 157 -17.83 8.52 7.61
CA ILE A 157 -17.68 7.77 8.85
C ILE A 157 -19.05 7.81 9.58
N PRO A 158 -19.58 6.68 10.06
CA PRO A 158 -20.83 6.67 10.81
C PRO A 158 -20.71 7.53 12.08
N GLU A 159 -21.75 8.31 12.38
CA GLU A 159 -21.76 9.26 13.51
C GLU A 159 -21.55 8.56 14.86
N ASP A 160 -21.99 7.31 15.00
CA ASP A 160 -21.80 6.51 16.21
C ASP A 160 -20.34 6.06 16.44
N ILE A 161 -19.50 6.15 15.40
CA ILE A 161 -18.06 5.91 15.47
C ILE A 161 -17.32 7.23 15.73
N CYS A 162 -17.53 8.21 14.86
CA CYS A 162 -16.90 9.54 14.93
C CYS A 162 -17.60 10.52 13.98
N ALA A 163 -18.00 11.68 14.48
CA ALA A 163 -18.58 12.74 13.66
C ALA A 163 -17.47 13.55 12.95
N SER A 164 -16.84 12.96 11.95
CA SER A 164 -15.71 13.56 11.23
C SER A 164 -15.94 13.61 9.72
N ALA A 165 -15.47 14.70 9.09
CA ALA A 165 -15.41 14.84 7.63
C ALA A 165 -14.17 14.18 7.01
N SER A 166 -13.22 13.74 7.84
CA SER A 166 -12.00 13.06 7.39
C SER A 166 -12.30 11.71 6.78
N ARG A 167 -11.59 11.38 5.69
CA ARG A 167 -11.76 10.13 4.94
C ARG A 167 -10.39 9.52 4.62
N PRO A 168 -9.85 8.66 5.51
CA PRO A 168 -8.78 7.75 5.14
C PRO A 168 -9.16 6.91 3.92
N ASP A 169 -8.21 6.55 3.08
CA ASP A 169 -8.49 5.79 1.85
C ASP A 169 -9.17 4.43 2.12
N ILE A 170 -8.80 3.74 3.20
CA ILE A 170 -9.57 2.61 3.74
C ILE A 170 -9.81 2.83 5.23
N PHE A 171 -11.05 2.63 5.65
CA PHE A 171 -11.47 2.71 7.05
C PHE A 171 -12.18 1.43 7.47
N LEU A 172 -11.57 0.69 8.38
CA LEU A 172 -12.13 -0.51 8.99
C LEU A 172 -12.55 -0.24 10.41
N PHE A 173 -13.65 -0.84 10.83
CA PHE A 173 -14.03 -0.79 12.23
C PHE A 173 -14.84 -2.02 12.65
N SER A 174 -14.75 -2.33 13.95
CA SER A 174 -15.61 -3.27 14.66
C SER A 174 -16.17 -2.55 15.89
N ARG A 175 -17.48 -2.55 16.02
CA ARG A 175 -18.20 -1.98 17.17
C ARG A 175 -18.06 -2.86 18.39
N ILE A 176 -18.06 -4.18 18.19
CA ILE A 176 -17.91 -5.19 19.26
C ILE A 176 -16.52 -5.08 19.89
N LEU A 177 -15.48 -5.03 19.07
CA LEU A 177 -14.10 -4.94 19.56
C LEU A 177 -13.70 -3.53 19.98
N LYS A 178 -14.54 -2.53 19.69
CA LYS A 178 -14.20 -1.10 19.76
C LYS A 178 -12.81 -0.86 19.15
N ARG A 179 -12.65 -1.26 17.89
CA ARG A 179 -11.39 -1.07 17.15
C ARG A 179 -11.63 -0.41 15.80
N VAL A 180 -10.72 0.49 15.43
CA VAL A 180 -10.64 1.12 14.11
C VAL A 180 -9.26 0.89 13.53
N VAL A 181 -9.19 0.55 12.25
CA VAL A 181 -7.95 0.53 11.47
C VAL A 181 -8.12 1.49 10.31
N MET A 182 -7.24 2.49 10.23
CA MET A 182 -7.20 3.50 9.18
C MET A 182 -6.00 3.22 8.28
N ILE A 183 -6.20 3.23 6.97
CA ILE A 183 -5.13 3.08 5.99
C ILE A 183 -5.22 4.26 5.02
N GLU A 184 -4.14 5.04 4.93
CA GLU A 184 -3.96 6.10 3.94
C GLU A 184 -2.86 5.67 2.97
N LEU A 185 -3.19 5.58 1.69
CA LEU A 185 -2.26 5.30 0.61
C LEU A 185 -1.70 6.61 0.05
N THR A 186 -0.43 6.59 -0.33
CA THR A 186 0.16 7.62 -1.19
C THR A 186 1.00 6.95 -2.27
N VAL A 187 0.97 7.51 -3.50
CA VAL A 187 1.75 7.01 -4.64
C VAL A 187 2.78 8.05 -5.09
N PRO A 188 3.86 8.28 -4.32
CA PRO A 188 4.77 9.39 -4.55
C PRO A 188 5.94 9.01 -5.47
N TRP A 189 6.79 9.98 -5.81
CA TRP A 189 8.16 9.65 -6.18
C TRP A 189 8.88 9.17 -4.93
N GLU A 190 9.65 8.10 -5.02
CA GLU A 190 10.15 7.34 -3.88
C GLU A 190 10.92 8.21 -2.88
N THR A 191 11.75 9.15 -3.37
CA THR A 191 12.49 10.06 -2.47
C THR A 191 11.60 11.03 -1.66
N ASN A 192 10.31 11.15 -1.98
CA ASN A 192 9.35 11.92 -1.20
C ASN A 192 8.66 11.09 -0.11
N ILE A 193 8.82 9.76 -0.07
CA ILE A 193 8.11 8.87 0.87
C ILE A 193 8.22 9.36 2.32
N PRO A 194 9.41 9.67 2.89
CA PRO A 194 9.51 10.09 4.28
C PRO A 194 8.74 11.38 4.59
N LYS A 195 8.77 12.34 3.65
CA LYS A 195 8.07 13.62 3.78
C LYS A 195 6.55 13.42 3.73
N ASP A 196 6.07 12.69 2.74
CA ASP A 196 4.64 12.48 2.55
C ASP A 196 4.06 11.65 3.70
N ASN A 197 4.81 10.66 4.20
CA ASN A 197 4.44 9.88 5.38
C ASN A 197 4.16 10.80 6.59
N THR A 198 5.12 11.67 6.91
CA THR A 198 5.01 12.62 8.05
C THR A 198 3.80 13.53 7.91
N ILE A 199 3.57 14.07 6.71
CA ILE A 199 2.42 14.95 6.43
C ILE A 199 1.09 14.22 6.67
N LYS A 200 0.97 12.98 6.19
CA LYS A 200 -0.26 12.19 6.29
C LYS A 200 -0.51 11.67 7.71
N VAL A 201 0.54 11.32 8.46
CA VAL A 201 0.41 10.99 9.89
C VAL A 201 -0.16 12.18 10.66
N ASN A 202 0.41 13.38 10.44
CA ASN A 202 -0.06 14.60 11.09
C ASN A 202 -1.48 14.99 10.66
N LYS A 203 -1.85 14.77 9.38
CA LYS A 203 -3.20 15.01 8.85
C LYS A 203 -4.28 14.30 9.67
N TYR A 204 -4.02 13.08 10.15
CA TYR A 204 -5.00 12.27 10.87
C TYR A 204 -4.88 12.30 12.38
N TYR A 205 -3.94 13.08 12.93
CA TYR A 205 -3.71 13.16 14.36
C TYR A 205 -5.00 13.46 15.16
N GLU A 206 -5.75 14.49 14.77
CA GLU A 206 -7.00 14.85 15.46
C GLU A 206 -8.07 13.76 15.36
N LEU A 207 -8.23 13.13 14.19
CA LEU A 207 -9.19 12.03 14.03
C LEU A 207 -8.82 10.83 14.93
N THR A 208 -7.53 10.49 15.03
CA THR A 208 -7.08 9.40 15.90
C THR A 208 -7.33 9.70 17.39
N ASN A 209 -7.17 10.96 17.81
CA ASN A 209 -7.47 11.40 19.17
C ASN A 209 -8.98 11.33 19.46
N GLU A 210 -9.83 11.78 18.54
CA GLU A 210 -11.28 11.75 18.69
C GLU A 210 -11.80 10.31 18.79
N LEU A 211 -11.34 9.42 17.91
CA LEU A 211 -11.68 7.99 17.96
C LEU A 211 -11.25 7.34 19.29
N THR A 212 -10.08 7.71 19.80
CA THR A 212 -9.58 7.23 21.10
C THR A 212 -10.46 7.74 22.25
N ARG A 213 -10.89 9.01 22.22
CA ARG A 213 -11.86 9.57 23.18
C ARG A 213 -13.20 8.83 23.11
N ASN A 214 -13.61 8.40 21.92
CA ASN A 214 -14.78 7.55 21.68
C ASN A 214 -14.56 6.08 22.08
N ARG A 215 -13.47 5.79 22.81
CA ARG A 215 -13.10 4.48 23.38
C ARG A 215 -12.78 3.42 22.34
N PHE A 216 -12.38 3.82 21.12
CA PHE A 216 -11.84 2.90 20.14
C PHE A 216 -10.33 2.72 20.33
N VAL A 217 -9.83 1.51 20.15
CA VAL A 217 -8.43 1.26 19.84
C VAL A 217 -8.19 1.61 18.38
N VAL A 218 -7.22 2.47 18.09
CA VAL A 218 -7.01 3.01 16.75
C VAL A 218 -5.63 2.60 16.24
N ASP A 219 -5.60 1.96 15.07
CA ASP A 219 -4.37 1.65 14.35
C ASP A 219 -4.34 2.47 13.04
N LEU A 220 -3.43 3.45 12.92
CA LEU A 220 -3.24 4.24 11.69
C LEU A 220 -2.03 3.71 10.90
N TYR A 221 -2.27 3.36 9.64
CA TYR A 221 -1.24 2.99 8.67
C TYR A 221 -1.22 4.00 7.54
N VAL A 222 -0.17 4.82 7.48
CA VAL A 222 0.17 5.56 6.28
C VAL A 222 1.12 4.69 5.46
N VAL A 223 0.71 4.31 4.26
CA VAL A 223 1.42 3.37 3.39
C VAL A 223 1.75 4.00 2.05
N GLU A 224 2.91 3.66 1.51
CA GLU A 224 3.40 4.23 0.27
C GLU A 224 3.76 3.15 -0.75
N VAL A 225 3.41 3.42 -2.00
CA VAL A 225 3.87 2.66 -3.16
C VAL A 225 4.45 3.65 -4.15
N GLY A 226 5.74 3.56 -4.44
CA GLY A 226 6.39 4.47 -5.36
C GLY A 226 5.75 4.44 -6.76
N ALA A 227 5.69 5.60 -7.42
CA ALA A 227 5.10 5.73 -8.75
C ALA A 227 5.85 4.95 -9.83
N ARG A 228 7.07 4.46 -9.54
CA ARG A 228 7.81 3.52 -10.40
C ARG A 228 7.54 2.05 -10.09
N GLY A 229 6.69 1.77 -9.10
CA GLY A 229 6.34 0.41 -8.66
C GLY A 229 7.19 -0.13 -7.50
N ILE A 230 8.00 0.72 -6.85
CA ILE A 230 8.82 0.30 -5.70
C ILE A 230 7.97 0.36 -4.42
N THR A 231 7.89 -0.73 -3.68
CA THR A 231 7.06 -0.81 -2.47
C THR A 231 7.80 -0.29 -1.24
N ALA A 232 7.10 0.46 -0.38
CA ALA A 232 7.66 0.95 0.87
C ALA A 232 7.59 -0.09 1.99
N LYS A 233 8.47 0.04 2.99
CA LYS A 233 8.46 -0.79 4.21
C LYS A 233 7.17 -0.62 5.02
N SER A 234 6.51 0.54 4.92
CA SER A 234 5.21 0.82 5.53
C SER A 234 4.13 -0.16 5.06
N LEU A 235 4.06 -0.45 3.76
CA LEU A 235 3.13 -1.44 3.21
C LEU A 235 3.43 -2.85 3.72
N TYR A 236 4.71 -3.25 3.80
CA TYR A 236 5.09 -4.53 4.40
C TYR A 236 4.65 -4.64 5.86
N ASN A 237 4.84 -3.58 6.64
CA ASN A 237 4.43 -3.55 8.04
C ASN A 237 2.91 -3.69 8.18
N LEU A 238 2.12 -2.99 7.35
CA LEU A 238 0.67 -3.19 7.28
C LEU A 238 0.33 -4.66 7.00
N LEU A 239 0.91 -5.26 5.95
CA LEU A 239 0.61 -6.65 5.57
C LEU A 239 0.98 -7.67 6.65
N LYS A 240 2.09 -7.44 7.34
CA LYS A 240 2.52 -8.22 8.49
C LYS A 240 1.52 -8.11 9.63
N ASP A 241 1.09 -6.90 9.95
CA ASP A 241 0.16 -6.62 11.04
C ASP A 241 -1.27 -7.07 10.74
N LEU A 242 -1.64 -7.17 9.46
CA LEU A 242 -2.86 -7.86 9.02
C LEU A 242 -2.81 -9.38 9.23
N GLY A 243 -1.65 -9.93 9.63
CA GLY A 243 -1.46 -11.34 9.95
C GLY A 243 -1.12 -12.22 8.76
N LEU A 244 -0.62 -11.64 7.67
CA LEU A 244 -0.13 -12.42 6.54
C LEU A 244 1.20 -13.10 6.87
N SER A 245 1.36 -14.34 6.41
CA SER A 245 2.65 -15.02 6.52
C SER A 245 3.66 -14.38 5.56
N ARG A 246 4.95 -14.49 5.89
CA ARG A 246 6.04 -13.97 5.03
C ARG A 246 5.92 -14.43 3.57
N THR A 247 5.48 -15.66 3.33
CA THR A 247 5.25 -16.19 1.97
C THR A 247 4.14 -15.44 1.25
N HIS A 248 3.02 -15.14 1.91
CA HIS A 248 1.94 -14.35 1.33
C HIS A 248 2.37 -12.91 1.07
N ILE A 249 3.08 -12.29 2.01
CA ILE A 249 3.59 -10.93 1.86
C ILE A 249 4.53 -10.85 0.64
N ASN A 250 5.49 -11.77 0.53
CA ASN A 250 6.44 -11.82 -0.58
C ASN A 250 5.82 -12.22 -1.94
N ALA A 251 4.57 -12.67 -1.95
CA ALA A 251 3.82 -12.96 -3.17
C ALA A 251 2.92 -11.79 -3.57
N PHE A 252 2.52 -10.98 -2.59
CA PHE A 252 1.72 -9.77 -2.80
C PHE A 252 2.57 -8.57 -3.23
N LEU A 253 3.74 -8.39 -2.59
CA LEU A 253 4.74 -7.40 -2.95
C LEU A 253 5.58 -7.86 -4.14
#